data_AF-A0A6J4N790-F1
#
_entry.id   AF-A0A6J4N790-F1
#
_cell.length_a   1.000
_cell.length_b   1.000
_cell.length_c   1.000
_cell.angle_alpha   90.00
_cell.angle_beta   90.00
_cell.angle_gamma   90.00
#
_symmetry.space_group_name_H-M   'P 1'
#
loop_
_entity.id
_entity.type
_entity.pdbx_description
1 polymer ?
#
loop_
_entity_poly.entity_id
_entity_poly.type
_entity_poly.pdbx_seq_one_letter_code
_entity_poly.pdbx_strand_id
1 'polypeptide(L)'
;GCTIAKKLLSLGCDEVLLMVSSYSNPVGLIDYALERGYSVANFEIAPLNFGYYSSEPKVKSAIATLREQGMAFYSENIYLLAGVLFKKQQKAQRDLSIELIQLMTAF
;
A
#
# COMPACT_ATOMS: atom_id res chain seq x y z
N GLY A 1 -7.58 4.28 -6.62
CA GLY A 1 -7.12 4.30 -5.21
C GLY A 1 -6.00 5.29 -5.00
N CYS A 2 -4.86 5.10 -5.67
CA CYS A 2 -3.62 5.87 -5.45
C CYS A 2 -3.78 7.41 -5.48
N THR A 3 -4.58 7.98 -6.38
CA THR A 3 -4.73 9.44 -6.52
C THR A 3 -5.26 10.13 -5.25
N ILE A 4 -6.29 9.58 -4.61
CA ILE A 4 -6.86 10.17 -3.39
C ILE A 4 -5.90 10.01 -2.22
N ALA A 5 -5.28 8.83 -2.09
CA ALA A 5 -4.27 8.57 -1.06
C ALA A 5 -3.08 9.54 -1.16
N LYS A 6 -2.55 9.72 -2.39
CA LYS A 6 -1.49 10.71 -2.66
C LYS A 6 -1.93 12.14 -2.34
N LYS A 7 -3.18 12.50 -2.70
CA LYS A 7 -3.74 13.82 -2.35
C LYS A 7 -3.80 14.01 -0.83
N LEU A 8 -4.27 13.04 -0.05
CA LEU A 8 -4.30 13.13 1.41
C LEU A 8 -2.90 13.32 2.00
N LEU A 9 -1.93 12.52 1.57
CA LEU A 9 -0.53 12.66 2.00
C LEU A 9 0.06 14.03 1.63
N SER A 10 -0.40 14.63 0.52
CA SER A 10 0.05 15.96 0.08
C SER A 10 -0.47 17.12 0.94
N LEU A 11 -1.53 16.92 1.75
CA LEU A 11 -2.12 17.98 2.57
C LEU A 11 -1.26 18.38 3.78
N GLY A 12 -0.20 17.63 4.09
CA GLY A 12 0.74 17.97 5.15
C GLY A 12 0.23 17.68 6.56
N CYS A 13 -0.79 16.82 6.71
CA CYS A 13 -1.24 16.33 8.00
C CYS A 13 -0.08 15.68 8.77
N ASP A 14 -0.10 15.78 10.10
CA ASP A 14 0.93 15.15 10.94
C ASP A 14 0.88 13.62 10.87
N GLU A 15 -0.33 13.08 10.80
CA GLU A 15 -0.63 11.67 10.76
C GLU A 15 -1.71 11.40 9.70
N VAL A 16 -1.57 10.29 8.98
CA VAL A 16 -2.55 9.84 7.98
C VAL A 16 -2.72 8.33 8.11
N LEU A 17 -3.94 7.87 8.37
CA LEU A 17 -4.30 6.46 8.38
C LEU A 17 -4.92 6.10 7.02
N LEU A 18 -4.34 5.14 6.30
CA LEU A 18 -4.81 4.70 4.98
C LEU A 18 -4.97 3.18 4.91
N MET A 19 -6.01 2.75 4.19
CA MET A 19 -6.14 1.36 3.77
C MET A 19 -5.40 1.18 2.44
N VAL A 20 -4.44 0.26 2.40
CA VAL A 20 -3.55 0.00 1.26
C VAL A 20 -3.72 -1.43 0.81
N SER A 21 -4.21 -1.64 -0.41
CA SER A 21 -4.37 -2.98 -0.98
C SER A 21 -3.11 -3.42 -1.71
N SER A 22 -2.66 -4.64 -1.46
CA SER A 22 -1.42 -5.20 -2.03
C SER A 22 -1.44 -5.36 -3.54
N TYR A 23 -2.63 -5.40 -4.16
CA TYR A 23 -2.76 -5.52 -5.62
C TYR A 23 -2.74 -4.17 -6.37
N SER A 24 -2.65 -3.04 -5.66
CA SER A 24 -2.91 -1.70 -6.24
C SER A 24 -1.68 -0.78 -6.28
N ASN A 25 -0.49 -1.35 -6.51
CA ASN A 25 0.80 -0.68 -6.40
C ASN A 25 1.03 -0.02 -5.01
N PRO A 26 1.05 -0.83 -3.92
CA PRO A 26 1.42 -0.36 -2.59
C PRO A 26 2.80 0.32 -2.55
N VAL A 27 3.79 -0.20 -3.28
CA VAL A 27 5.17 0.32 -3.29
C VAL A 27 5.19 1.79 -3.71
N GLY A 28 4.60 2.12 -4.86
CA GLY A 28 4.57 3.49 -5.35
C GLY A 28 3.70 4.46 -4.54
N LEU A 29 2.87 3.97 -3.61
CA LEU A 29 2.19 4.79 -2.62
C LEU A 29 3.08 5.05 -1.40
N ILE A 30 3.78 4.02 -0.92
CA ILE A 30 4.69 4.10 0.22
C ILE A 30 5.87 5.01 -0.14
N ASP A 31 6.51 4.82 -1.29
CA ASP A 31 7.59 5.67 -1.78
C ASP A 31 7.17 7.13 -1.86
N TYR A 32 5.96 7.39 -2.39
CA TYR A 32 5.40 8.74 -2.44
C TYR A 32 5.22 9.36 -1.06
N ALA A 33 4.82 8.57 -0.05
CA ALA A 33 4.72 9.06 1.32
C ALA A 33 6.10 9.40 1.89
N LEU A 34 7.10 8.55 1.67
CA LEU A 34 8.48 8.77 2.10
C LEU A 34 9.08 10.03 1.49
N GLU A 35 8.90 10.24 0.18
CA GLU A 35 9.31 11.46 -0.53
C GLU A 35 8.67 12.74 0.02
N ARG A 36 7.51 12.62 0.71
CA ARG A 36 6.81 13.74 1.37
C ARG A 36 7.13 13.88 2.86
N GLY A 37 8.20 13.24 3.30
CA GLY A 37 8.69 13.32 4.67
C GLY A 37 7.81 12.57 5.67
N TYR A 38 7.07 11.56 5.20
CA TYR A 38 6.41 10.61 6.10
C TYR A 38 7.31 9.39 6.33
N SER A 39 6.94 8.64 7.35
CA SER A 39 7.43 7.31 7.69
C SER A 39 6.22 6.43 7.98
N VAL A 40 6.37 5.12 7.86
CA VAL A 40 5.36 4.17 8.30
C VAL A 40 5.58 3.91 9.78
N ALA A 41 4.73 4.48 10.63
CA ALA A 41 4.88 4.36 12.08
C ALA A 41 4.32 3.04 12.62
N ASN A 42 3.26 2.52 12.01
CA ASN A 42 2.67 1.23 12.33
C ASN A 42 1.82 0.71 11.17
N PHE A 43 1.56 -0.59 11.13
CA PHE A 43 0.59 -1.18 10.23
C PHE A 43 -0.02 -2.48 10.78
N GLU A 44 -1.22 -2.81 10.32
CA GLU A 44 -1.84 -4.13 10.49
C GLU A 44 -2.27 -4.67 9.13
N ILE A 45 -2.19 -5.98 8.93
CA ILE A 45 -2.51 -6.64 7.66
C ILE A 45 -3.56 -7.71 7.88
N ALA A 46 -4.55 -7.76 7.00
CA ALA A 46 -5.51 -8.85 6.90
C ALA A 46 -5.58 -9.39 5.47
N PRO A 47 -5.65 -10.72 5.26
CA PRO A 47 -5.95 -11.30 3.97
C PRO A 47 -7.44 -11.10 3.63
N LEU A 48 -7.72 -10.75 2.37
CA LEU A 48 -9.08 -10.59 1.84
C LEU A 48 -9.22 -11.29 0.49
N ASN A 49 -10.44 -11.74 0.20
CA ASN A 49 -10.79 -12.26 -1.12
C ASN A 49 -11.04 -11.13 -2.11
N PHE A 50 -10.75 -11.36 -3.39
CA PHE A 50 -11.15 -10.47 -4.47
C PHE A 50 -12.68 -10.34 -4.50
N GLY A 51 -13.13 -9.08 -4.53
CA GLY A 51 -14.52 -8.76 -4.79
C GLY A 51 -14.88 -8.87 -6.28
N TYR A 52 -16.12 -8.50 -6.60
CA TYR A 52 -16.67 -8.53 -7.96
C TYR A 52 -15.77 -7.81 -8.98
N TYR A 53 -15.42 -6.54 -8.71
CA TYR A 53 -14.61 -5.73 -9.63
C TYR A 53 -13.18 -6.26 -9.79
N SER A 54 -12.52 -6.62 -8.68
CA SER A 54 -11.16 -7.20 -8.71
C SER A 54 -11.11 -8.57 -9.37
N SER A 55 -12.26 -9.20 -9.60
CA SER A 55 -12.40 -10.47 -10.31
C SER A 55 -12.63 -10.31 -11.81
N GLU A 56 -12.89 -9.09 -12.31
CA GLU A 56 -13.03 -8.85 -13.75
C GLU A 56 -11.73 -9.19 -14.50
N PRO A 57 -11.78 -9.88 -15.68
CA PRO A 57 -10.59 -10.32 -16.38
C PRO A 57 -9.57 -9.21 -16.69
N LYS A 58 -10.05 -8.04 -17.11
CA LYS A 58 -9.19 -6.86 -17.38
C LYS A 58 -8.46 -6.39 -16.12
N VAL A 59 -9.12 -6.43 -14.97
CA VAL A 59 -8.58 -5.98 -13.69
C VAL A 59 -7.57 -6.99 -13.17
N LYS A 60 -7.89 -8.29 -13.25
CA LYS A 60 -6.94 -9.37 -12.94
C LYS A 60 -5.68 -9.31 -13.79
N SER A 61 -5.82 -9.05 -15.10
CA SER A 61 -4.68 -8.89 -16.00
C SER A 61 -3.79 -7.71 -15.57
N ALA A 62 -4.37 -6.56 -15.25
CA ALA A 62 -3.61 -5.41 -14.75
C ALA A 62 -2.91 -5.70 -13.41
N ILE A 63 -3.57 -6.41 -12.50
CA ILE A 63 -2.98 -6.84 -11.21
C ILE A 63 -1.81 -7.80 -11.44
N ALA A 64 -1.94 -8.75 -12.38
CA ALA A 64 -0.88 -9.69 -12.74
C ALA A 64 0.36 -8.97 -13.26
N THR A 65 0.20 -7.98 -14.15
CA THR A 65 1.30 -7.15 -14.63
C THR A 65 2.01 -6.41 -13.50
N LEU A 66 1.27 -5.84 -12.54
CA LEU A 66 1.89 -5.18 -11.38
C LEU A 66 2.68 -6.16 -10.50
N ARG A 67 2.19 -7.40 -10.35
CA ARG A 67 2.89 -8.45 -9.59
C ARG A 67 4.18 -8.87 -10.27
N GLU A 68 4.17 -9.06 -11.58
CA GLU A 68 5.37 -9.38 -12.38
C GLU A 68 6.45 -8.29 -12.27
N GLN A 69 6.04 -7.04 -12.04
CA GLN A 69 6.93 -5.90 -11.81
C GLN A 69 7.42 -5.76 -10.36
N GLY A 70 7.06 -6.70 -9.46
CA GLY A 70 7.39 -6.61 -8.04
C GLY A 70 6.66 -5.48 -7.30
N MET A 71 5.59 -4.92 -7.89
CA MET A 71 4.84 -3.80 -7.34
C MET A 71 3.54 -4.22 -6.66
N ALA A 72 3.22 -5.51 -6.65
CA ALA A 72 1.98 -6.01 -6.07
C ALA A 72 2.10 -7.45 -5.58
N PHE A 73 1.25 -7.82 -4.64
CA PHE A 73 1.04 -9.19 -4.20
C PHE A 73 -0.43 -9.61 -4.32
N TYR A 74 -0.64 -10.84 -4.80
CA TYR A 74 -1.87 -11.61 -4.62
C TYR A 74 -1.53 -13.11 -4.79
N SER A 75 -2.35 -13.97 -4.19
CA SER A 75 -2.27 -15.43 -4.36
C SER A 75 -3.67 -15.97 -4.64
N GLU A 76 -3.84 -16.68 -5.76
CA GLU A 76 -5.14 -17.11 -6.25
C GLU A 76 -6.17 -15.97 -6.33
N ASN A 77 -7.16 -15.96 -5.42
CA ASN A 77 -8.16 -14.91 -5.28
C ASN A 77 -8.01 -14.12 -3.97
N ILE A 78 -6.87 -14.23 -3.29
CA ILE A 78 -6.57 -13.55 -2.03
C ILE A 78 -5.55 -12.44 -2.27
N TYR A 79 -5.76 -11.30 -1.61
CA TYR A 79 -4.81 -10.20 -1.51
C TYR A 79 -4.69 -9.73 -0.06
N LEU A 80 -3.67 -8.93 0.23
CA LEU A 80 -3.47 -8.34 1.55
C LEU A 80 -4.02 -6.92 1.58
N LEU A 81 -4.78 -6.59 2.62
CA LEU A 81 -5.19 -5.24 2.92
C LEU A 81 -4.48 -4.78 4.18
N ALA A 82 -3.67 -3.72 4.06
CA ALA A 82 -2.96 -3.12 5.17
C ALA A 82 -3.70 -1.86 5.65
N GLY A 83 -3.92 -1.72 6.95
CA GLY A 83 -4.16 -0.43 7.59
C GLY A 83 -2.82 0.18 7.97
N VAL A 84 -2.45 1.31 7.39
CA VAL A 84 -1.11 1.90 7.50
C VAL A 84 -1.19 3.28 8.13
N LEU A 85 -0.48 3.45 9.24
CA LEU A 85 -0.34 4.75 9.91
C LEU A 85 0.95 5.44 9.43
N PHE A 86 0.78 6.46 8.60
CA PHE A 86 1.85 7.35 8.18
C PHE A 86 2.00 8.48 9.20
N LYS A 87 3.23 8.80 9.61
CA LYS A 87 3.56 9.96 10.44
C LYS A 87 4.69 10.77 9.85
N LYS A 88 4.68 12.09 10.04
CA LYS A 88 5.82 12.94 9.70
C LYS A 88 7.09 12.43 10.38
N GLN A 89 8.19 12.30 9.63
CA GLN A 89 9.45 11.70 10.10
C GLN A 89 9.97 12.33 11.40
N GLN A 90 9.84 13.65 11.55
CA GLN A 90 10.23 14.37 12.77
C GLN A 90 9.47 13.95 14.04
N LYS A 91 8.31 13.28 13.89
CA LYS A 91 7.44 12.80 14.98
C LYS A 91 7.45 11.28 15.10
N ALA A 92 8.16 10.57 14.22
CA ALA A 92 8.18 9.12 14.20
C ALA A 92 9.41 8.58 14.92
N GLN A 93 9.21 7.55 15.74
CA GLN A 93 10.28 6.89 16.49
C GLN A 93 10.99 5.81 15.66
N ARG A 94 10.29 5.24 14.67
CA ARG A 94 10.75 4.18 13.77
C ARG A 94 10.02 4.31 12.44
N ASP A 95 10.68 3.89 11.36
CA ASP A 95 10.05 3.69 10.06
C ASP A 95 10.00 2.19 9.75
N LEU A 96 8.79 1.69 9.49
CA LEU A 96 8.49 0.30 9.14
C LEU A 96 8.19 0.13 7.63
N SER A 97 8.60 1.10 6.81
CA SER A 97 8.31 1.13 5.37
C SER A 97 8.90 -0.07 4.64
N ILE A 98 10.12 -0.48 5.00
CA ILE A 98 10.80 -1.64 4.39
C ILE A 98 10.01 -2.92 4.71
N GLU A 99 9.68 -3.15 5.98
CA GLU A 99 8.92 -4.32 6.42
C GLU A 99 7.54 -4.37 5.76
N LEU A 100 6.87 -3.22 5.66
CA LEU A 100 5.58 -3.13 4.97
C LEU A 100 5.72 -3.45 3.48
N ILE A 101 6.73 -2.92 2.78
CA ILE A 101 6.94 -3.20 1.36
C ILE A 101 7.14 -4.70 1.14
N GLN A 102 8.02 -5.33 1.93
CA GLN A 102 8.29 -6.76 1.84
C GLN A 102 7.03 -7.61 2.00
N LEU A 103 6.18 -7.29 2.99
CA LEU A 103 4.92 -8.00 3.20
C LEU A 103 3.92 -7.76 2.07
N MET A 104 3.90 -6.56 1.50
CA MET A 104 2.92 -6.15 0.48
C MET A 104 3.30 -6.57 -0.94
N THR A 105 4.51 -7.07 -1.16
CA THR A 105 4.99 -7.64 -2.43
C THR A 105 5.37 -9.12 -2.33
N ALA A 106 5.58 -9.63 -1.11
CA ALA A 106 6.13 -10.96 -0.82
C ALA A 106 7.52 -11.20 -1.44
N PHE A 107 8.36 -10.14 -1.50
CA PHE A 107 9.74 -10.16 -1.97
C PHE A 107 10.67 -9.48 -0.97
#